data_AF-A0A640WDG4-F1
#
_entry.id   AF-A0A640WDG4-F1
#
_cell.length_a   1.000
_cell.length_b   1.000
_cell.length_c   1.000
_cell.angle_alpha   90.00
_cell.angle_beta   90.00
_cell.angle_gamma   90.00
#
_symmetry.space_group_name_H-M   'P 1'
#
loop_
_entity.id
_entity.type
_entity.pdbx_description
1 polymer ?
#
loop_
_entity_poly.entity_id
_entity_poly.type
_entity_poly.pdbx_seq_one_letter_code
_entity_poly.pdbx_strand_id
1 'polypeptide(L)'
;MLTNWTWRHRCSTISAPVGASFGIRPPHRPWQECDRMTPAMSVVDQYRQLLETSNRMLALAREQNWEALVQCEAGYLVSLERLRAADSEGPSSDAEREEKRALLARILEQDAETRRALEARRDELSHLIGSSRRQQALGEVYQAGRGSIASRLRSVPPDERP
;
A
#
# COMPACT_ATOMS: atom_id res chain seq x y z
N MET A 1 -5.70 0.76 18.04
CA MET A 1 -6.91 0.29 17.37
C MET A 1 -7.23 1.26 16.24
N LEU A 2 -6.56 1.11 15.09
CA LEU A 2 -6.83 1.91 13.89
C LEU A 2 -7.75 1.08 13.00
N THR A 3 -8.96 1.59 12.95
CA THR A 3 -10.16 1.07 12.30
C THR A 3 -9.93 0.72 10.83
N ASN A 4 -10.23 -0.54 10.51
CA ASN A 4 -11.20 -0.93 9.49
C ASN A 4 -11.17 -0.07 8.21
N TRP A 5 -10.40 -0.52 7.22
CA TRP A 5 -10.29 0.11 5.91
C TRP A 5 -11.64 0.19 5.20
N THR A 6 -11.99 1.41 4.78
CA THR A 6 -13.13 1.80 3.96
C THR A 6 -12.98 1.35 2.49
N TRP A 7 -12.86 0.04 2.25
CA TRP A 7 -12.99 -0.55 0.90
C TRP A 7 -14.35 -1.24 0.68
N ARG A 8 -15.16 -1.45 1.74
CA ARG A 8 -16.37 -2.29 1.69
C ARG A 8 -17.71 -1.56 1.54
N HIS A 9 -17.79 -0.23 1.61
CA HIS A 9 -19.07 0.50 1.74
C HIS A 9 -19.42 1.53 0.65
N ARG A 10 -18.87 1.43 -0.56
CA ARG A 10 -19.23 2.40 -1.62
C ARG A 10 -19.46 1.79 -3.00
N CYS A 11 -20.18 0.68 -3.06
CA CYS A 11 -20.77 0.20 -4.31
C CYS A 11 -22.12 -0.47 -4.02
N SER A 12 -23.16 0.34 -3.85
CA SER A 12 -24.54 -0.13 -3.89
C SER A 12 -25.37 0.97 -4.51
N THR A 13 -26.26 0.55 -5.41
CA THR A 13 -27.24 1.32 -6.18
C THR A 13 -26.76 1.73 -7.57
N ILE A 14 -27.11 0.91 -8.58
CA ILE A 14 -27.97 1.31 -9.71
C ILE A 14 -28.65 0.02 -10.22
N SER A 15 -29.95 0.13 -10.43
CA SER A 15 -30.89 -0.93 -10.82
C SER A 15 -31.48 -0.61 -12.19
N ALA A 16 -32.04 -1.66 -12.82
CA ALA A 16 -32.98 -1.72 -13.96
C ALA A 16 -32.40 -1.94 -15.38
N PRO A 17 -33.18 -2.50 -16.33
CA PRO A 17 -34.17 -3.58 -16.20
C PRO A 17 -34.02 -4.69 -17.26
N VAL A 18 -34.73 -5.80 -16.98
CA VAL A 18 -35.04 -6.92 -17.87
C VAL A 18 -35.91 -6.48 -19.05
N GLY A 19 -35.62 -6.98 -20.25
CA GLY A 19 -36.63 -7.16 -21.29
C GLY A 19 -36.13 -6.98 -22.72
N ALA A 20 -35.98 -8.09 -23.45
CA ALA A 20 -36.54 -8.32 -24.79
C ALA A 20 -35.67 -9.33 -25.56
N SER A 21 -36.08 -10.60 -25.52
CA SER A 21 -35.75 -11.54 -26.58
C SER A 21 -36.49 -11.11 -27.85
N PHE A 22 -35.78 -10.91 -28.95
CA PHE A 22 -36.35 -11.17 -30.27
C PHE A 22 -35.25 -11.62 -31.22
N GLY A 23 -35.38 -12.87 -31.67
CA GLY A 23 -34.45 -13.49 -32.59
C GLY A 23 -34.62 -12.94 -33.99
N ILE A 24 -33.52 -12.49 -34.57
CA ILE A 24 -33.30 -12.45 -36.02
C ILE A 24 -31.86 -12.89 -36.24
N ARG A 25 -31.70 -14.09 -36.83
CA ARG A 25 -30.43 -14.65 -37.28
C ARG A 25 -30.07 -14.01 -38.63
N PRO A 26 -29.00 -13.20 -38.75
CA PRO A 26 -28.59 -12.67 -40.03
C PRO A 26 -27.64 -13.65 -40.76
N PRO A 27 -27.65 -13.69 -42.10
CA PRO A 27 -26.75 -14.53 -42.88
C PRO A 27 -25.32 -13.98 -42.83
N HIS A 28 -24.38 -14.91 -42.76
CA HIS A 28 -22.92 -14.81 -42.91
C HIS A 28 -22.39 -13.48 -43.51
N ARG A 29 -21.61 -12.74 -42.72
CA ARG A 29 -20.78 -11.62 -43.20
C ARG A 29 -19.37 -12.11 -43.51
N PRO A 30 -18.89 -12.11 -44.77
CA PRO A 30 -17.54 -12.54 -45.13
C PRO A 30 -16.47 -11.44 -44.94
N TRP A 31 -16.64 -10.56 -43.95
CA TRP A 31 -15.65 -9.53 -43.60
C TRP A 31 -15.39 -9.47 -42.09
N GLN A 32 -15.48 -10.59 -41.37
CA GLN A 32 -15.00 -10.70 -39.98
C GLN A 32 -13.49 -10.96 -39.92
N GLU A 33 -12.73 -10.36 -40.83
CA GLU A 33 -11.26 -10.45 -40.87
C GLU A 33 -10.59 -9.13 -40.47
N CYS A 34 -11.38 -8.14 -40.02
CA CYS A 34 -10.86 -6.89 -39.45
C CYS A 34 -10.66 -6.94 -37.94
N ASP A 35 -11.00 -8.04 -37.25
CA ASP A 35 -10.69 -8.20 -35.83
C ASP A 35 -9.40 -9.01 -35.63
N ARG A 36 -8.32 -8.58 -36.30
CA ARG A 36 -7.03 -8.53 -35.60
C ARG A 36 -7.08 -7.37 -34.61
N MET A 37 -8.03 -7.47 -33.67
CA MET A 37 -8.05 -6.67 -32.47
C MET A 37 -6.75 -7.01 -31.75
N THR A 38 -5.84 -6.05 -31.61
CA THR A 38 -4.83 -6.13 -30.57
C THR A 38 -5.54 -6.63 -29.32
N PRO A 39 -5.20 -7.79 -28.74
CA PRO A 39 -6.02 -8.34 -27.67
C PRO A 39 -6.02 -7.31 -26.56
N ALA A 40 -7.19 -6.74 -26.27
CA ALA A 40 -7.41 -6.09 -25.00
C ALA A 40 -6.96 -7.11 -23.95
N MET A 41 -5.97 -6.75 -23.13
CA MET A 41 -5.33 -7.69 -22.21
C MET A 41 -6.41 -8.45 -21.43
N SER A 42 -6.30 -9.78 -21.39
CA SER A 42 -7.28 -10.59 -20.69
C SER A 42 -7.36 -10.19 -19.22
N VAL A 43 -8.50 -10.41 -18.58
CA VAL A 43 -8.65 -10.12 -17.14
C VAL A 43 -7.61 -10.88 -16.31
N VAL A 44 -7.30 -12.13 -16.70
CA VAL A 44 -6.26 -12.94 -16.04
C VAL A 44 -4.87 -12.30 -16.20
N ASP A 45 -4.54 -11.78 -17.39
CA ASP A 45 -3.26 -11.09 -17.60
C ASP A 45 -3.18 -9.78 -16.82
N GLN A 46 -4.30 -9.07 -16.63
CA GLN A 46 -4.36 -7.90 -15.75
C GLN A 46 -4.10 -8.27 -14.28
N TYR A 47 -4.62 -9.42 -13.79
CA TYR A 47 -4.26 -9.95 -12.46
C TYR A 47 -2.76 -10.28 -12.37
N ARG A 48 -2.17 -10.87 -13.41
CA ARG A 48 -0.72 -11.18 -13.44
C ARG A 48 0.12 -9.90 -13.39
N GLN A 49 -0.22 -8.87 -14.17
CA GLN A 49 0.46 -7.57 -14.11
C GLN A 49 0.31 -6.89 -12.74
N LEU A 50 -0.84 -7.03 -12.10
CA LEU A 50 -1.05 -6.50 -10.75
C LEU A 50 -0.16 -7.22 -9.73
N LEU A 51 0.00 -8.54 -9.86
CA LEU A 51 0.94 -9.31 -9.05
C LEU A 51 2.40 -8.90 -9.27
N GLU A 52 2.81 -8.68 -10.52
CA GLU A 52 4.15 -8.16 -10.81
C GLU A 52 4.39 -6.79 -10.18
N THR A 53 3.38 -5.92 -10.20
CA THR A 53 3.46 -4.60 -9.56
C THR A 53 3.56 -4.72 -8.04
N SER A 54 2.78 -5.61 -7.41
CA SER A 54 2.86 -5.89 -5.97
C SER A 54 4.24 -6.45 -5.58
N ASN A 55 4.81 -7.36 -6.37
CA ASN A 55 6.19 -7.86 -6.16
C ASN A 55 7.22 -6.72 -6.23
N ARG A 56 7.05 -5.79 -7.18
CA ARG A 56 7.93 -4.61 -7.29
C ARG A 56 7.80 -3.70 -6.07
N MET A 57 6.59 -3.49 -5.56
CA MET A 57 6.38 -2.73 -4.32
C MET A 57 7.09 -3.39 -3.13
N LEU A 58 7.00 -4.72 -3.00
CA LEU A 58 7.72 -5.42 -1.94
C LEU A 58 9.24 -5.25 -2.05
N ALA A 59 9.80 -5.37 -3.27
CA ALA A 59 11.22 -5.15 -3.51
C ALA A 59 11.65 -3.73 -3.11
N LEU A 60 10.91 -2.71 -3.55
CA LEU A 60 11.18 -1.30 -3.21
C LEU A 60 11.07 -1.04 -1.70
N ALA A 61 10.11 -1.67 -1.02
CA ALA A 61 9.97 -1.58 0.43
C ALA A 61 11.17 -2.21 1.16
N ARG A 62 11.67 -3.35 0.69
CA ARG A 62 12.88 -4.00 1.23
C ARG A 62 14.15 -3.17 0.97
N GLU A 63 14.24 -2.54 -0.20
CA GLU A 63 15.32 -1.61 -0.56
C GLU A 63 15.22 -0.24 0.12
N GLN A 64 14.13 0.02 0.86
CA GLN A 64 13.84 1.30 1.52
C GLN A 64 13.77 2.49 0.54
N ASN A 65 13.43 2.22 -0.72
CA ASN A 65 13.29 3.24 -1.75
C ASN A 65 11.86 3.82 -1.73
N TRP A 66 11.60 4.69 -0.76
CA TRP A 66 10.26 5.23 -0.50
C TRP A 66 9.69 6.05 -1.64
N GLU A 67 10.51 6.85 -2.30
CA GLU A 67 10.07 7.68 -3.41
C GLU A 67 9.56 6.81 -4.56
N ALA A 68 10.35 5.82 -4.98
CA ALA A 68 9.94 4.89 -6.01
C ALA A 68 8.75 4.02 -5.58
N LEU A 69 8.67 3.65 -4.29
CA LEU A 69 7.54 2.88 -3.76
C LEU A 69 6.22 3.64 -3.88
N VAL A 70 6.19 4.92 -3.51
CA VAL A 70 4.99 5.78 -3.62
C VAL A 70 4.56 5.96 -5.08
N GLN A 71 5.51 6.13 -6.00
CA GLN A 71 5.20 6.19 -7.43
C GLN A 71 4.64 4.86 -7.97
N CYS A 72 5.19 3.74 -7.50
CA CYS A 72 4.71 2.41 -7.85
C CYS A 72 3.28 2.15 -7.35
N GLU A 73 2.95 2.60 -6.14
CA GLU A 73 1.60 2.49 -5.56
C GLU A 73 0.55 3.23 -6.40
N ALA A 74 0.86 4.43 -6.88
CA ALA A 74 -0.06 5.17 -7.76
C ALA A 74 -0.39 4.38 -9.03
N GLY A 75 0.62 3.75 -9.66
CA GLY A 75 0.43 2.87 -10.82
C GLY A 75 -0.37 1.61 -10.49
N TYR A 76 -0.12 1.00 -9.34
CA TYR A 76 -0.87 -0.17 -8.85
C TYR A 76 -2.37 0.14 -8.70
N LEU A 77 -2.72 1.29 -8.11
CA LEU A 77 -4.11 1.69 -7.90
C LEU A 77 -4.86 1.89 -9.23
N VAL A 78 -4.23 2.54 -10.21
CA VAL A 78 -4.82 2.72 -11.55
C VAL A 78 -5.05 1.37 -12.25
N SER A 79 -4.08 0.46 -12.16
CA SER A 79 -4.21 -0.89 -12.72
C SER A 79 -5.31 -1.70 -12.03
N LEU A 80 -5.43 -1.58 -10.70
CA LEU A 80 -6.47 -2.23 -9.90
C LEU A 80 -7.87 -1.73 -10.28
N GLU A 81 -8.05 -0.43 -10.51
CA GLU A 81 -9.32 0.14 -10.96
C GLU A 81 -9.73 -0.37 -12.34
N ARG A 82 -8.79 -0.42 -13.29
CA ARG A 82 -9.01 -0.99 -14.62
C ARG A 82 -9.39 -2.46 -14.55
N LEU A 83 -8.68 -3.23 -13.71
CA LEU A 83 -8.97 -4.64 -13.49
C LEU A 83 -10.38 -4.86 -12.95
N ARG A 84 -10.82 -4.05 -11.99
CA ARG A 84 -12.18 -4.15 -11.42
C ARG A 84 -13.27 -3.89 -12.45
N ALA A 85 -13.05 -2.91 -13.34
CA ALA A 85 -13.97 -2.65 -14.43
C ALA A 85 -14.02 -3.86 -15.39
N ALA A 86 -12.85 -4.39 -15.77
CA ALA A 86 -12.76 -5.52 -16.70
C ALA A 86 -13.30 -6.84 -16.12
N ASP A 87 -13.11 -7.11 -14.82
CA ASP A 87 -13.61 -8.34 -14.18
C ASP A 87 -15.14 -8.33 -13.98
N SER A 88 -15.79 -7.16 -14.11
CA SER A 88 -17.25 -7.05 -14.08
C SER A 88 -17.92 -7.38 -15.43
N GLU A 89 -17.15 -7.49 -16.50
CA GLU A 89 -17.61 -7.75 -17.86
C GLU A 89 -17.73 -9.27 -18.11
N GLY A 90 -18.89 -9.83 -17.74
CA GLY A 90 -19.35 -11.13 -18.24
C GLY A 90 -18.90 -12.39 -17.48
N PRO A 91 -19.53 -13.54 -17.78
CA PRO A 91 -19.30 -14.78 -17.06
C PRO A 91 -17.93 -15.39 -17.41
N SER A 92 -17.06 -15.55 -16.40
CA SER A 92 -15.84 -16.36 -16.52
C SER A 92 -16.12 -17.85 -16.33
N SER A 93 -15.34 -18.70 -16.99
CA SER A 93 -15.31 -20.14 -16.76
C SER A 93 -14.83 -20.50 -15.35
N ASP A 94 -15.13 -21.70 -14.87
CA ASP A 94 -14.70 -22.12 -13.53
C ASP A 94 -13.17 -22.24 -13.40
N ALA A 95 -12.48 -22.63 -14.48
CA ALA A 95 -11.01 -22.65 -14.51
C ALA A 95 -10.41 -21.25 -14.37
N GLU A 96 -10.96 -20.26 -15.10
CA GLU A 96 -10.52 -18.86 -14.99
C GLU A 96 -10.82 -18.26 -13.62
N ARG A 97 -11.97 -18.59 -13.02
CA ARG A 97 -12.30 -18.16 -11.64
C ARG A 97 -11.28 -18.67 -10.64
N GLU A 98 -10.87 -19.92 -10.77
CA GLU A 98 -9.89 -20.51 -9.86
C GLU A 98 -8.51 -19.90 -10.03
N GLU A 99 -8.08 -19.68 -11.27
CA GLU A 99 -6.82 -18.99 -11.56
C GLU A 99 -6.81 -17.56 -11.00
N LYS A 100 -7.90 -16.79 -11.20
CA LYS A 100 -8.05 -15.44 -10.63
C LYS A 100 -7.96 -15.45 -9.11
N ARG A 101 -8.59 -16.41 -8.43
CA ARG A 101 -8.51 -16.55 -6.97
C ARG A 101 -7.09 -16.83 -6.51
N ALA A 102 -6.38 -17.74 -7.18
CA ALA A 102 -4.99 -18.04 -6.85
C ALA A 102 -4.08 -16.81 -7.02
N LEU A 103 -4.26 -16.04 -8.10
CA LEU A 103 -3.52 -14.79 -8.32
C LEU A 103 -3.85 -13.75 -7.24
N LEU A 104 -5.14 -13.56 -6.92
CA LEU A 104 -5.56 -12.62 -5.88
C LEU A 104 -5.00 -12.98 -4.50
N ALA A 105 -5.00 -14.26 -4.13
CA ALA A 105 -4.43 -14.72 -2.88
C ALA A 105 -2.94 -14.34 -2.77
N ARG A 106 -2.18 -14.54 -3.86
CA ARG A 106 -0.77 -14.15 -3.92
C ARG A 106 -0.58 -12.63 -3.81
N ILE A 107 -1.39 -11.84 -4.51
CA ILE A 107 -1.34 -10.36 -4.40
C ILE A 107 -1.55 -9.92 -2.95
N LEU A 108 -2.58 -10.45 -2.29
CA LEU A 108 -2.90 -10.10 -0.90
C LEU A 108 -1.78 -10.49 0.08
N GLU A 109 -1.11 -11.62 -0.17
CA GLU A 109 0.06 -12.05 0.60
C GLU A 109 1.23 -11.07 0.42
N GLN A 110 1.55 -10.69 -0.82
CA GLN A 110 2.61 -9.72 -1.12
C GLN A 110 2.33 -8.33 -0.54
N ASP A 111 1.08 -7.88 -0.61
CA ASP A 111 0.66 -6.60 -0.03
C ASP A 111 0.77 -6.62 1.51
N ALA A 112 0.44 -7.75 2.15
CA ALA A 112 0.62 -7.92 3.58
C ALA A 112 2.10 -7.92 3.98
N GLU A 113 2.97 -8.58 3.19
CA GLU A 113 4.41 -8.58 3.45
C GLU A 113 5.03 -7.20 3.27
N THR A 114 4.63 -6.47 2.22
CA THR A 114 5.04 -5.08 1.99
C THR A 114 4.71 -4.23 3.22
N ARG A 115 3.49 -4.33 3.74
CA ARG A 115 3.07 -3.59 4.95
C ARG A 115 3.90 -3.95 6.17
N ARG A 116 4.20 -5.23 6.41
CA ARG A 116 5.05 -5.66 7.53
C ARG A 116 6.45 -5.06 7.44
N ALA A 117 7.04 -5.01 6.24
CA ALA A 117 8.35 -4.40 6.03
C ALA A 117 8.34 -2.90 6.36
N LEU A 118 7.29 -2.18 5.94
CA LEU A 118 7.11 -0.76 6.25
C LEU A 118 6.93 -0.51 7.75
N GLU A 119 6.10 -1.32 8.42
CA GLU A 119 5.85 -1.21 9.85
C GLU A 119 7.12 -1.46 10.67
N ALA A 120 7.87 -2.52 10.35
CA ALA A 120 9.13 -2.82 11.02
C ALA A 120 10.12 -1.66 10.93
N ARG A 121 10.25 -1.04 9.75
CA ARG A 121 11.14 0.11 9.55
C ARG A 121 10.66 1.36 10.28
N ARG A 122 9.36 1.63 10.30
CA ARG A 122 8.78 2.72 11.09
C ARG A 122 9.08 2.54 12.58
N ASP A 123 8.96 1.32 13.09
CA ASP A 123 9.16 1.02 14.50
C ASP A 123 10.64 1.20 14.90
N GLU A 124 11.57 0.80 14.02
CA GLU A 124 13.00 1.05 14.18
C GLU A 124 13.32 2.56 14.26
N LEU A 125 12.80 3.35 13.32
CA LEU A 125 12.99 4.80 13.31
C LEU A 125 12.39 5.46 14.56
N SER A 126 11.20 5.01 14.98
CA SER A 126 10.54 5.49 16.19
C SER A 126 11.39 5.20 17.43
N HIS A 127 12.01 4.03 17.49
CA HIS A 127 12.92 3.66 18.57
C HIS A 127 14.19 4.54 18.60
N LEU A 128 14.81 4.79 17.44
CA LEU A 128 15.99 5.65 17.31
C LEU A 128 15.72 7.10 17.71
N ILE A 129 14.59 7.66 17.27
CA ILE A 129 14.19 9.03 17.65
C ILE A 129 13.89 9.09 19.15
N GLY A 130 13.20 8.08 19.68
CA GLY A 130 12.86 8.01 21.11
C GLY A 130 14.11 7.89 22.00
N SER A 131 15.10 7.09 21.60
CA SER A 131 16.36 6.97 22.35
C SER A 131 17.17 8.26 22.30
N SER A 132 17.26 8.91 21.15
CA SER A 132 17.96 10.20 20.99
C SER A 132 17.38 11.30 21.89
N ARG A 133 16.06 11.44 21.93
CA ARG A 133 15.38 12.41 22.82
C ARG A 133 15.66 12.15 24.29
N ARG A 134 15.68 10.88 24.71
CA ARG A 134 16.04 10.51 26.10
C ARG A 134 17.49 10.86 26.43
N GLN A 135 18.43 10.65 25.50
CA GLN A 135 19.83 11.03 25.68
C GLN A 135 20.00 12.55 25.80
N GLN A 136 19.28 13.34 24.99
CA GLN A 136 19.28 14.80 25.10
C GLN A 136 18.73 15.28 26.45
N ALA A 137 17.60 14.73 26.90
CA ALA A 137 17.01 15.07 28.19
C ALA A 137 17.95 14.78 29.37
N LEU A 138 18.66 13.65 29.34
CA LEU A 138 19.67 13.35 30.37
C LEU A 138 20.83 14.37 30.33
N GLY A 139 21.34 14.67 29.14
CA GLY A 139 22.39 15.68 28.95
C GLY A 139 22.01 17.05 29.51
N GLU A 140 20.78 17.50 29.26
CA GLU A 140 20.25 18.76 29.79
C GLU A 140 20.21 18.75 31.33
N VAL A 141 19.73 17.67 31.95
CA VAL A 141 19.69 17.53 33.42
C VAL A 141 21.09 17.57 34.02
N TYR A 142 22.06 16.87 33.44
CA TYR A 142 23.45 16.90 33.92
C TYR A 142 24.09 18.28 33.78
N GLN A 143 23.84 19.00 32.68
CA GLN A 143 24.35 20.36 32.50
C GLN A 143 23.69 21.36 33.45
N ALA A 144 22.37 21.26 33.64
CA ALA A 144 21.64 22.06 34.63
C ALA A 144 22.14 21.79 36.05
N GLY A 145 22.40 20.52 36.40
CA GLY A 145 22.99 20.12 37.67
C GLY A 145 24.39 20.69 37.90
N ARG A 146 25.26 20.67 36.87
CA ARG A 146 26.59 21.30 36.92
C ARG A 146 26.50 22.82 37.13
N GLY A 147 25.56 23.48 36.46
CA GLY A 147 25.30 24.91 36.66
C GLY A 147 24.81 25.24 38.06
N SER A 148 23.93 24.41 38.61
CA SER A 148 23.42 24.51 40.00
C SER A 148 24.52 24.28 41.05
N ILE A 149 25.41 23.32 40.85
CA ILE A 149 26.53 23.10 41.79
C ILE A 149 27.53 24.26 41.69
N ALA A 150 27.84 24.70 40.47
CA ALA A 150 28.75 25.83 40.25
C ALA A 150 28.18 27.16 40.79
N SER A 151 26.86 27.37 40.79
CA SER A 151 26.24 28.54 41.39
C SER A 151 26.28 28.48 42.93
N ARG A 152 26.03 27.31 43.54
CA ARG A 152 26.15 27.12 45.00
C ARG A 152 27.58 27.35 45.51
N LEU A 153 28.58 26.90 44.77
CA LEU A 153 29.98 27.10 45.15
C LEU A 153 30.43 28.56 45.03
N ARG A 154 29.73 29.39 44.23
CA ARG A 154 30.03 30.82 44.07
C ARG A 154 29.40 31.70 45.16
N SER A 155 28.42 31.16 45.90
CA SER A 155 27.72 31.85 47.00
C SER A 155 28.31 31.57 48.39
N VAL A 156 29.47 30.90 48.50
CA VAL A 156 30.17 30.75 49.77
C VAL A 156 30.78 32.11 50.16
N PRO A 157 30.37 32.73 51.28
CA PRO A 157 30.92 34.02 51.74
C PRO A 157 32.39 33.86 52.15
N PRO A 158 33.26 34.86 51.94
CA PRO A 158 34.70 34.76 52.24
C PRO A 158 35.05 34.81 53.73
N ASP A 159 34.11 34.66 54.66
CA ASP A 159 34.32 34.92 56.09
C ASP A 159 34.14 33.68 56.97
N GLU A 160 34.84 32.59 56.65
CA GLU A 160 35.21 31.53 57.60
C GLU A 160 36.51 30.86 57.07
N ARG A 161 37.66 31.52 57.27
CA ARG A 161 38.97 30.86 57.20
C ARG A 161 39.64 30.94 58.57
N PRO A 162 39.83 29.82 59.29
CA PRO A 162 40.76 29.77 60.41
C PRO A 162 42.23 29.85 59.94
#